data_AF-A0A350IV41-F1
#
_entry.id   AF-A0A350IV41-F1
#
_cell.length_a   1.000
_cell.length_b   1.000
_cell.length_c   1.000
_cell.angle_alpha   90.00
_cell.angle_beta   90.00
_cell.angle_gamma   90.00
#
_symmetry.space_group_name_H-M   'P 1'
#
loop_
_entity.id
_entity.type
_entity.pdbx_description
1 polymer ?
#
loop_
_entity_poly.entity_id
_entity_poly.type
_entity_poly.pdbx_seq_one_letter_code
_entity_poly.pdbx_strand_id
1 'polypeptide(L)' 'EMFLIFTLGRPDVLPADDYGLRRGFQLAFGTETMPTRQEVAGRGARWAPYRTVASWYLWRAREAVA' A
#
# COMPACT_ATOMS: atom_id res chain seq x y z
N GLU A 1 0.70 10.50 -5.66
CA GLU A 1 1.89 9.63 -5.41
C GLU A 1 2.28 8.75 -6.61
N MET A 2 1.37 8.40 -7.52
CA MET A 2 1.66 7.51 -8.65
C MET A 2 2.81 7.97 -9.57
N PHE A 3 2.95 9.27 -9.83
CA PHE A 3 4.08 9.82 -10.59
C PHE A 3 5.43 9.55 -9.92
N LEU A 4 5.50 9.67 -8.58
CA LEU A 4 6.73 9.41 -7.82
C LEU A 4 7.16 7.95 -7.95
N ILE A 5 6.20 7.04 -8.00
CA ILE A 5 6.43 5.59 -8.06
C ILE A 5 6.77 5.14 -9.49
N PHE A 6 5.90 5.44 -10.46
CA PHE A 6 5.97 4.84 -11.79
C PHE A 6 6.79 5.63 -12.80
N THR A 7 6.98 6.94 -12.59
CA THR A 7 7.79 7.78 -13.48
C THR A 7 9.15 8.07 -12.88
N LEU A 8 9.20 8.45 -11.60
CA LEU A 8 10.45 8.82 -10.94
C LEU A 8 11.13 7.68 -10.17
N GLY A 9 10.50 6.50 -10.09
CA GLY A 9 11.10 5.32 -9.46
C GLY A 9 11.47 5.49 -8.00
N ARG A 10 10.76 6.35 -7.24
CA ARG A 10 11.08 6.61 -5.83
C ARG A 10 10.81 5.34 -5.00
N PRO A 11 11.80 4.82 -4.25
CA PRO A 11 11.66 3.55 -3.54
C PRO A 11 10.83 3.64 -2.24
N ASP A 12 10.61 4.85 -1.73
CA ASP A 12 10.09 5.05 -0.38
C ASP A 12 8.78 5.85 -0.30
N VAL A 13 7.82 5.48 -1.14
CA VAL A 13 6.49 6.11 -1.24
C VAL A 13 5.41 5.12 -0.81
N LEU A 14 4.48 5.57 0.04
CA LEU A 14 3.32 4.80 0.47
C LEU A 14 2.04 5.60 0.15
N PRO A 15 1.31 5.26 -0.92
CA PRO A 15 0.06 5.94 -1.26
C PRO A 15 -1.08 5.48 -0.34
N ALA A 16 -1.06 5.93 0.90
CA ALA A 16 -2.01 5.52 1.95
C ALA A 16 -3.47 5.92 1.65
N ASP A 17 -3.68 6.87 0.73
CA ASP A 17 -4.99 7.31 0.27
C ASP A 17 -5.53 6.48 -0.92
N ASP A 18 -4.70 5.62 -1.51
CA ASP A 18 -5.09 4.79 -2.65
C ASP A 18 -6.06 3.68 -2.24
N TYR A 19 -7.22 3.62 -2.90
CA TYR A 19 -8.23 2.60 -2.64
C TYR A 19 -7.71 1.19 -2.93
N GLY A 20 -6.97 1.02 -4.03
CA GLY A 20 -6.41 -0.28 -4.42
C GLY A 20 -5.45 -0.82 -3.36
N LEU A 21 -4.58 0.04 -2.84
CA LEU A 21 -3.63 -0.27 -1.79
C LEU A 21 -4.33 -0.59 -0.48
N ARG A 22 -5.29 0.24 -0.04
CA ARG A 22 -6.04 0.01 1.20
C ARG A 22 -6.85 -1.29 1.14
N ARG A 23 -7.43 -1.63 -0.03
CA ARG A 23 -8.14 -2.90 -0.23
C ARG A 23 -7.17 -4.08 -0.23
N GLY A 24 -6.02 -3.93 -0.88
CA GLY A 24 -4.93 -4.91 -0.83
C GLY A 24 -4.43 -5.16 0.59
N PHE A 25 -4.29 -4.09 1.38
CA PHE A 25 -3.95 -4.15 2.81
C PHE A 25 -5.00 -4.92 3.59
N GLN A 26 -6.29 -4.61 3.38
CA GLN A 26 -7.39 -5.31 4.03
C GLN A 26 -7.30 -6.82 3.79
N LEU A 27 -7.07 -7.23 2.53
CA LEU A 27 -6.96 -8.64 2.15
C LEU A 27 -5.70 -9.29 2.73
N ALA A 28 -4.55 -8.63 2.63
CA ALA A 28 -3.26 -9.16 3.09
C ALA A 28 -3.19 -9.32 4.61
N PHE A 29 -3.87 -8.46 5.37
CA PHE A 29 -3.85 -8.46 6.84
C PHE A 29 -5.17 -8.92 7.47
N GLY A 30 -6.16 -9.31 6.67
CA GLY A 30 -7.44 -9.84 7.14
C GLY A 30 -8.25 -8.87 8.00
N THR A 31 -8.24 -7.57 7.70
CA THR A 31 -9.00 -6.59 8.49
C THR A 31 -10.49 -6.65 8.16
N GLU A 32 -11.35 -6.63 9.18
CA GLU A 32 -12.81 -6.72 8.99
C GLU A 32 -13.35 -5.54 8.18
N THR A 33 -12.79 -4.35 8.42
CA THR A 33 -13.14 -3.11 7.73
C THR A 33 -11.98 -2.59 6.89
N MET A 34 -12.29 -1.64 6.00
CA MET A 34 -11.30 -0.97 5.18
C MET A 34 -10.37 -0.14 6.08
N PRO A 35 -9.05 -0.44 6.13
CA PRO A 35 -8.13 0.25 7.02
C PRO A 35 -8.09 1.75 6.69
N THR A 36 -8.03 2.59 7.71
CA THR A 36 -7.90 4.03 7.58
C THR A 36 -6.52 4.42 7.06
N ARG A 37 -6.40 5.64 6.52
CA ARG A 37 -5.13 6.22 6.10
C ARG A 37 -4.07 6.17 7.20
N GLN A 38 -4.46 6.47 8.44
CA GLN A 38 -3.55 6.47 9.59
C GLN A 38 -3.06 5.06 9.93
N GLU A 39 -3.92 4.04 9.88
CA GLU A 39 -3.52 2.66 10.14
C GLU A 39 -2.53 2.15 9.08
N VAL A 40 -2.80 2.46 7.80
CA VAL A 40 -1.90 2.12 6.69
C VAL A 40 -0.57 2.86 6.83
N ALA A 41 -0.58 4.16 7.11
CA ALA A 41 0.64 4.95 7.30
C ALA A 41 1.46 4.49 8.52
N GLY A 42 0.80 4.21 9.64
CA GLY A 42 1.44 3.73 10.87
C GLY A 42 2.08 2.37 10.67
N ARG A 43 1.40 1.43 10.00
CA ARG A 43 2.00 0.14 9.65
C ARG A 43 3.13 0.30 8.64
N GLY A 44 2.93 1.14 7.63
CA GLY A 44 3.85 1.31 6.53
C GLY A 44 5.14 2.05 6.88
N ALA A 45 5.18 2.76 8.00
CA ALA A 45 6.43 3.30 8.56
C ALA A 45 7.50 2.21 8.76
N ARG A 46 7.09 0.96 9.08
CA ARG A 46 7.99 -0.18 9.26
C ARG A 46 8.62 -0.68 7.95
N TRP A 47 8.09 -0.27 6.79
CA TRP A 47 8.60 -0.70 5.49
C TRP A 47 9.59 0.29 4.89
N ALA A 48 9.92 1.37 5.60
CA ALA A 48 11.00 2.25 5.19
C ALA A 48 12.34 1.46 5.16
N PRO A 49 13.23 1.75 4.19
CA PRO A 49 13.13 2.78 3.14
C PRO A 49 12.52 2.27 1.81
N TYR A 50 11.77 1.17 1.82
CA TYR A 50 11.25 0.50 0.63
C TYR A 50 9.71 0.41 0.61
N ARG A 51 9.03 1.47 1.07
CA ARG A 51 7.55 1.53 1.12
C ARG A 51 6.88 1.33 -0.25
N THR A 52 7.55 1.69 -1.34
CA THR A 52 7.02 1.47 -2.70
C THR A 52 6.92 -0.02 -3.03
N VAL A 53 7.86 -0.84 -2.55
CA VAL A 53 7.84 -2.30 -2.75
C VAL A 53 6.65 -2.92 -2.02
N ALA A 54 6.40 -2.52 -0.77
CA ALA A 54 5.23 -2.97 -0.03
C ALA A 54 3.93 -2.59 -0.75
N SER A 55 3.85 -1.35 -1.25
CA SER A 55 2.70 -0.85 -2.03
C SER A 55 2.41 -1.73 -3.24
N TRP A 56 3.47 -2.15 -3.96
CA TRP A 56 3.36 -3.06 -5.10
C TRP A 56 2.75 -4.41 -4.74
N TYR A 57 3.22 -5.03 -3.66
CA TYR A 57 2.66 -6.31 -3.18
C TYR A 57 1.21 -6.19 -2.71
N LEU A 58 0.85 -5.06 -2.08
CA LEU A 58 -0.54 -4.82 -1.67
C LEU A 58 -1.47 -4.71 -2.88
N TRP A 59 -1.06 -4.03 -3.95
CA TRP A 59 -1.84 -4.02 -5.20
C TRP A 59 -2.01 -5.43 -5.78
N ARG A 60 -0.97 -6.28 -5.74
CA ARG A 60 -1.08 -7.69 -6.19
C ARG A 60 -1.99 -8.53 -5.30
N ALA A 61 -1.98 -8.31 -3.99
CA ALA A 61 -2.88 -9.00 -3.07
C ALA A 61 -4.35 -8.75 -3.41
N ARG A 62 -4.68 -7.56 -3.92
CA ARG A 62 -6.02 -7.26 -4.43
C ARG A 62 -6.34 -8.04 -5.72
N GLU A 63 -5.39 -8.15 -6.64
CA GLU A 63 -5.58 -8.88 -7.91
C GLU A 63 -5.82 -10.39 -7.70
N ALA A 64 -5.20 -10.98 -6.67
CA ALA A 64 -5.32 -12.41 -6.38
C ALA A 64 -6.72 -12.86 -5.93
N VAL A 65 -7.63 -11.91 -5.64
CA VAL A 65 -8.99 -12.18 -5.14
C VAL A 65 -10.05 -11.59 -6.10
N ALA A 66 -9.67 -11.29 -7.34
CA ALA A 66 -10.56 -10.76 -8.38
C ALA A 66 -11.17 -11.87 -9.25
#